data_AF-B0E4B6-F1
#
_entry.id   AF-B0E4B6-F1
#
_cell.length_a   1.000
_cell.length_b   1.000
_cell.length_c   1.000
_cell.angle_alpha   90.00
_cell.angle_beta   90.00
_cell.angle_gamma   90.00
#
_symmetry.space_group_name_H-M   'P 1'
#
loop_
_entity.id
_entity.type
_entity.pdbx_description
1 polymer ?
#
loop_
_entity_poly.entity_id
_entity_poly.type
_entity_poly.pdbx_seq_one_letter_code
_entity_poly.pdbx_strand_id
1 'polypeptide(L)'
;MAPNFNKNTSGYNTPESELESVLPVHPTAARRPHAITVQSENTLYTDEHITAKFFNRGAEVNVTNGQFNITPTVQEYEFQTKRTPGKTG
;
A
#
# COMPACT_ATOMS: atom_id res chain seq x y z
N MET A 1 -39.16 1.24 13.85
CA MET A 1 -38.31 1.46 12.65
C MET A 1 -37.00 2.04 13.13
N ALA A 2 -35.90 1.29 13.06
CA ALA A 2 -34.57 1.77 13.45
C ALA A 2 -33.79 2.21 12.20
N PRO A 3 -32.98 3.29 12.28
CA PRO A 3 -32.26 3.79 11.12
C PRO A 3 -31.07 2.89 10.77
N ASN A 4 -30.97 2.53 9.49
CA ASN A 4 -29.92 1.67 8.95
C ASN A 4 -28.72 2.56 8.57
N PHE A 5 -27.65 2.53 9.37
CA PHE A 5 -26.41 3.24 9.04
C PHE A 5 -25.59 2.42 8.03
N ASN A 6 -25.68 2.77 6.75
CA ASN A 6 -24.77 2.26 5.72
C ASN A 6 -23.33 2.69 6.03
N LYS A 7 -22.56 1.83 6.71
CA LYS A 7 -21.11 1.94 6.80
C LYS A 7 -20.49 1.36 5.53
N ASN A 8 -20.44 2.15 4.47
CA ASN A 8 -19.45 1.94 3.41
C ASN A 8 -18.08 2.34 3.95
N THR A 9 -17.47 1.49 4.78
CA THR A 9 -16.10 1.69 5.28
C THR A 9 -15.14 0.83 4.48
N SER A 10 -14.42 1.48 3.57
CA SER A 10 -13.30 0.87 2.85
C SER A 10 -12.13 0.68 3.84
N GLY A 11 -12.02 -0.49 4.45
CA GLY A 11 -10.73 -1.01 4.95
C GLY A 11 -10.48 -1.03 6.46
N TYR A 12 -11.46 -0.77 7.33
CA TYR A 12 -11.31 -0.95 8.78
C TYR A 12 -11.84 -2.33 9.25
N ASN A 13 -11.17 -3.42 8.87
CA ASN A 13 -11.65 -4.79 9.07
C ASN A 13 -11.10 -5.50 10.32
N THR A 14 -10.96 -4.81 11.45
CA THR A 14 -10.64 -5.48 12.71
C THR A 14 -11.78 -5.26 13.70
N PRO A 15 -12.52 -6.32 14.10
CA PRO A 15 -13.61 -6.20 15.06
C PRO A 15 -13.10 -5.56 16.35
N GLU A 16 -13.93 -4.72 16.96
CA GLU A 16 -13.65 -4.09 18.23
C GLU A 16 -13.85 -5.15 19.32
N SER A 17 -12.76 -5.83 19.71
CA SER A 17 -12.78 -6.80 20.80
C SER A 17 -12.75 -6.06 22.13
N GLU A 18 -13.79 -6.17 22.94
CA GLU A 18 -13.90 -5.52 24.25
C GLU A 18 -12.73 -5.89 25.19
N LEU A 19 -12.11 -7.07 25.01
CA LEU A 19 -10.95 -7.52 25.77
C LEU A 19 -9.65 -6.79 25.42
N GLU A 20 -9.47 -6.34 24.17
CA GLU A 20 -8.25 -5.62 23.75
C GLU A 20 -8.26 -4.15 24.15
N SER A 21 -9.41 -3.63 24.59
CA SER A 21 -9.56 -2.25 25.07
C SER A 21 -8.88 -1.99 26.42
N VAL A 22 -8.49 -3.02 27.16
CA VAL A 22 -7.99 -2.90 28.55
C VAL A 22 -6.46 -2.70 28.61
N LEU A 23 -5.73 -3.13 27.57
CA LEU A 23 -4.28 -3.01 27.53
C LEU A 23 -3.85 -1.80 26.66
N PRO A 24 -2.85 -1.02 27.08
CA PRO A 24 -2.31 0.05 26.25
C PRO A 24 -1.78 -0.51 24.92
N VAL A 25 -2.45 -0.18 23.82
CA VAL A 25 -1.99 -0.54 22.48
C VAL A 25 -0.68 0.20 22.21
N HIS A 26 0.35 -0.53 21.79
CA HIS A 26 1.63 0.07 21.43
C HIS A 26 1.42 1.12 20.32
N PRO A 27 2.07 2.30 20.37
CA PRO A 27 1.79 3.40 19.43
C PRO A 27 1.98 3.06 17.95
N THR A 28 2.81 2.06 17.62
CA THR A 28 2.97 1.57 16.23
C THR A 28 1.82 0.67 15.75
N ALA A 29 1.06 0.08 16.68
CA ALA A 29 -0.11 -0.74 16.41
C ALA A 29 -1.43 0.04 16.61
N ALA A 30 -1.36 1.27 17.14
CA ALA A 30 -2.52 2.12 17.33
C ALA A 30 -3.18 2.46 15.99
N ARG A 31 -4.50 2.29 15.92
CA ARG A 31 -5.28 2.57 14.72
C ARG A 31 -5.30 4.07 14.47
N ARG A 32 -4.98 4.49 13.24
CA ARG A 32 -5.09 5.89 12.83
C ARG A 32 -6.54 6.21 12.45
N PRO A 33 -7.07 7.39 12.81
CA PRO A 33 -8.44 7.79 12.47
C PRO A 33 -8.63 8.11 10.98
N HIS A 34 -7.53 8.35 10.25
CA HIS A 34 -7.57 8.73 8.84
C HIS A 34 -6.64 7.83 8.01
N ALA A 35 -7.06 7.54 6.79
CA ALA A 35 -6.25 6.82 5.82
C ALA A 35 -5.12 7.70 5.29
N ILE A 36 -3.99 7.07 4.93
CA ILE A 36 -2.89 7.75 4.25
C ILE A 36 -3.27 7.85 2.77
N THR A 37 -3.25 9.07 2.22
CA THR A 37 -3.43 9.33 0.79
C THR A 37 -2.11 9.77 0.19
N VAL A 38 -1.76 9.23 -0.98
CA VAL A 38 -0.54 9.60 -1.69
C VAL A 38 -0.92 10.59 -2.78
N GLN A 39 -0.35 11.79 -2.71
CA GLN A 39 -0.51 12.81 -3.74
C GLN A 39 0.58 12.62 -4.78
N SER A 40 0.31 11.80 -5.80
CA SER A 40 1.25 11.49 -6.88
C SER A 40 0.51 11.26 -8.18
N GLU A 41 1.06 11.75 -9.29
CA GLU A 41 0.53 11.50 -10.63
C GLU A 41 0.65 10.02 -11.05
N ASN A 42 1.58 9.29 -10.41
CA ASN A 42 1.82 7.87 -10.68
C ASN A 42 0.89 6.95 -9.90
N THR A 43 -0.08 7.47 -9.14
CA THR A 43 -0.99 6.67 -8.34
C THR A 43 -2.43 7.02 -8.67
N LEU A 44 -3.20 6.01 -9.07
CA LEU A 44 -4.62 6.14 -9.38
C LEU A 44 -5.43 5.30 -8.39
N TYR A 45 -6.43 5.94 -7.77
CA TYR A 45 -7.37 5.27 -6.89
C TYR A 45 -8.69 5.04 -7.65
N THR A 46 -9.07 3.77 -7.79
CA THR A 46 -10.43 3.38 -8.21
C THR A 46 -11.14 2.72 -7.03
N ASP A 47 -12.42 2.38 -7.17
CA ASP A 47 -13.18 1.72 -6.10
C ASP A 47 -12.67 0.31 -5.80
N GLU A 48 -12.20 -0.39 -6.83
CA GLU A 48 -11.76 -1.79 -6.69
C GLU A 48 -10.24 -1.91 -6.45
N HIS A 49 -9.45 -1.05 -7.10
CA HIS A 49 -7.99 -1.19 -7.16
C HIS A 49 -7.27 0.15 -6.95
N ILE A 50 -6.05 0.05 -6.43
CA ILE A 50 -5.06 1.12 -6.42
C ILE A 50 -4.01 0.72 -7.45
N THR A 51 -3.82 1.56 -8.46
CA THR A 51 -2.81 1.36 -9.49
C THR A 51 -1.64 2.30 -9.23
N ALA A 52 -0.41 1.79 -9.25
CA ALA A 52 0.79 2.57 -9.04
C ALA A 52 1.86 2.26 -10.09
N LYS A 53 2.43 3.30 -10.68
CA LYS A 53 3.58 3.18 -11.60
C LYS A 53 4.89 3.33 -10.84
N PHE A 54 5.84 2.44 -11.12
CA PHE A 54 7.15 2.41 -10.50
C PHE A 54 8.24 2.24 -11.55
N PHE A 55 9.23 3.12 -11.52
CA PHE A 55 10.41 3.06 -12.39
C PHE A 55 11.56 2.45 -11.59
N ASN A 56 11.79 1.15 -11.77
CA ASN A 56 12.92 0.47 -11.17
C ASN A 56 14.21 0.87 -11.92
N ARG A 57 15.12 1.52 -11.22
CA ARG A 57 16.40 1.99 -11.79
C ARG A 57 17.50 1.04 -11.36
N GLY A 58 18.22 0.52 -12.34
CA GLY A 58 19.38 -0.34 -12.15
C GLY A 58 20.59 0.16 -12.95
N ALA A 59 21.65 -0.64 -12.92
CA ALA A 59 22.81 -0.44 -13.77
C ALA A 59 23.41 -1.80 -14.12
N GLU A 60 23.76 -1.98 -15.38
CA GLU A 60 24.60 -3.08 -15.84
C GLU A 60 26.05 -2.61 -15.85
N VAL A 61 26.94 -3.36 -15.20
CA VAL A 61 28.35 -3.01 -15.09
C VAL A 61 29.19 -4.07 -15.78
N ASN A 62 29.89 -3.66 -16.83
CA ASN A 62 30.79 -4.51 -17.60
C ASN A 62 32.24 -4.04 -17.43
N VAL A 63 33.16 -4.97 -17.17
CA VAL A 63 34.59 -4.67 -17.04
C VAL A 63 35.30 -5.10 -18.32
N THR A 64 35.97 -4.16 -18.98
CA THR A 64 36.75 -4.44 -20.19
C THR A 64 38.10 -3.75 -20.08
N ASN A 65 39.19 -4.51 -20.19
CA ASN A 65 40.57 -4.01 -20.10
C ASN A 65 40.85 -3.18 -18.81
N GLY A 66 40.23 -3.54 -17.69
CA GLY A 66 40.37 -2.83 -16.42
C GLY A 66 39.57 -1.53 -16.30
N GLN A 67 38.80 -1.16 -17.33
CA GLN A 67 37.85 -0.05 -17.28
C GLN A 67 36.43 -0.55 -16.97
N PHE A 68 35.73 0.16 -16.10
CA PHE A 68 34.31 -0.07 -15.81
C PHE A 68 33.43 0.68 -16.81
N ASN A 69 32.66 -0.06 -17.59
CA ASN A 69 31.60 0.46 -18.45
C ASN A 69 30.27 0.24 -17.75
N ILE A 70 29.62 1.34 -17.34
CA ILE A 70 28.36 1.32 -16.59
C ILE A 70 27.24 1.79 -17.51
N THR A 71 26.22 0.94 -17.70
CA THR A 71 25.02 1.26 -18.47
C THR A 71 23.82 1.34 -17.54
N PRO A 72 23.28 2.53 -17.25
CA PRO A 72 22.06 2.67 -16.46
C PRO A 72 20.88 2.00 -17.16
N THR A 73 20.06 1.26 -16.40
CA THR A 73 18.84 0.62 -16.90
C THR A 73 17.63 1.15 -16.15
N VAL A 74 16.50 1.26 -16.84
CA VAL A 74 15.22 1.65 -16.22
C VAL A 74 14.14 0.70 -16.71
N GLN A 75 13.44 0.07 -15.76
CA GLN A 75 12.32 -0.81 -16.04
C GLN A 75 11.06 -0.25 -15.39
N GLU A 76 10.04 0.04 -16.19
CA GLU A 76 8.74 0.48 -15.73
C GLU A 76 7.89 -0.73 -15.31
N TYR A 77 7.28 -0.62 -14.14
CA TYR A 77 6.32 -1.57 -13.60
C TYR A 77 5.02 -0.85 -13.26
N GLU A 78 3.90 -1.53 -13.49
CA GLU A 78 2.60 -1.11 -13.01
C GLU A 78 2.09 -2.14 -11.99
N PHE A 79 1.85 -1.68 -10.78
CA PHE A 79 1.29 -2.49 -9.71
C PHE A 79 -0.19 -2.22 -9.56
N GLN A 80 -1.00 -3.28 -9.53
CA GLN A 80 -2.42 -3.20 -9.26
C GLN A 80 -2.73 -3.90 -7.92
N THR A 81 -3.06 -3.11 -6.91
CA THR A 81 -3.39 -3.61 -5.57
C THR A 81 -4.90 -3.58 -5.35
N LYS A 82 -5.51 -4.73 -5.03
CA LYS A 82 -6.93 -4.80 -4.67
C LYS A 82 -7.18 -4.09 -3.34
N ARG A 83 -8.18 -3.20 -3.28
CA ARG A 83 -8.47 -2.39 -2.08
C ARG A 83 -9.09 -3.19 -0.95
N THR A 84 -9.98 -4.12 -1.29
CA THR A 84 -10.66 -4.95 -0.29
C THR A 84 -9.80 -6.20 -0.04
N PRO A 85 -9.22 -6.36 1.17
CA PRO A 85 -8.49 -7.57 1.51
C PRO A 85 -9.44 -8.77 1.48
N GLY A 86 -8.95 -9.91 1.01
CA GLY A 86 -9.69 -11.17 1.10
C GLY A 86 -9.83 -11.65 2.54
N LYS A 87 -10.80 -12.52 2.80
CA LYS A 87 -10.86 -13.23 4.09
C LYS A 87 -9.66 -14.17 4.19
N THR A 88 -8.88 -14.02 5.25
CA THR A 88 -7.81 -14.95 5.63
C THR A 88 -8.29 -15.80 6.81
N GLY A 89 -8.19 -17.11 6.68
CA GLY A 89 -8.56 -18.09 7.72
C GLY A 89 -7.36 -18.53 8.55
#